data_AF-A0A7K2QIX0-F1
#
_entry.id   AF-A0A7K2QIX0-F1
#
_cell.length_a   1.000
_cell.length_b   1.000
_cell.length_c   1.000
_cell.angle_alpha   90.00
_cell.angle_beta   90.00
_cell.angle_gamma   90.00
#
_symmetry.space_group_name_H-M   'P 1'
#
loop_
_entity.id
_entity.type
_entity.pdbx_description
1 polymer ?
#
loop_
_entity_poly.entity_id
_entity_poly.type
_entity_poly.pdbx_seq_one_letter_code
_entity_poly.pdbx_strand_id
1 'polypeptide(L)'
;MKGTVGELGEFGLIRELTSRLTTTPAVRLGPGDDAAVVSAPDRRVVASTDILLEGRHFRRDWSTAYDVGRKAAAQNLADIAAMGAVPTALLLGLVVPAELPVTWPTELMDGIRDECQVAGAAVVGGDVVRGDTITVAITALGDL
;
A
#
# COMPACT_ATOMS: atom_id res chain seq x y z
N MET A 1 20.58 2.95 13.56
CA MET A 1 19.75 3.55 12.50
C MET A 1 19.43 2.47 11.50
N LYS A 2 18.18 2.34 11.05
CA LYS A 2 17.88 1.46 9.91
C LYS A 2 18.55 2.09 8.69
N GLY A 3 19.30 1.29 7.91
CA GLY A 3 20.10 1.76 6.78
C GLY A 3 19.28 2.28 5.61
N THR A 4 19.85 2.22 4.42
CA THR A 4 19.17 2.55 3.16
C THR A 4 18.42 1.35 2.59
N VAL A 5 17.46 1.59 1.70
CA VAL A 5 16.75 0.53 0.97
C VAL A 5 17.73 -0.41 0.26
N GLY A 6 18.79 0.13 -0.32
CA GLY A 6 19.82 -0.63 -1.02
C GLY A 6 20.61 -1.57 -0.11
N GLU A 7 20.91 -1.14 1.12
CA GLU A 7 21.61 -1.97 2.11
C GLU A 7 20.72 -3.10 2.64
N LEU A 8 19.42 -2.84 2.80
CA LEU A 8 18.46 -3.83 3.27
C LEU A 8 18.13 -4.89 2.20
N GLY A 9 18.20 -4.50 0.93
CA GLY A 9 17.82 -5.32 -0.21
C GLY A 9 16.31 -5.54 -0.30
N GLU A 10 15.87 -6.07 -1.44
CA GLU A 10 14.45 -6.25 -1.75
C GLU A 10 13.72 -7.12 -0.71
N PHE A 11 14.19 -8.35 -0.48
CA PHE A 11 13.58 -9.26 0.50
C PHE A 11 13.61 -8.71 1.93
N GLY A 12 14.64 -7.95 2.30
CA GLY A 12 14.71 -7.31 3.60
C GLY A 12 13.66 -6.22 3.74
N LEU A 13 13.46 -5.41 2.70
CA LEU A 13 12.44 -4.38 2.65
C LEU A 13 11.04 -4.99 2.67
N ILE A 14 10.77 -6.01 1.85
CA ILE A 14 9.48 -6.72 1.86
C ILE A 14 9.15 -7.25 3.26
N ARG A 15 10.10 -7.87 3.97
CA ARG A 15 9.88 -8.33 5.35
C ARG A 15 9.56 -7.19 6.30
N GLU A 16 10.26 -6.07 6.21
CA GLU A 16 10.01 -4.90 7.06
C GLU A 16 8.62 -4.31 6.79
N LEU A 17 8.22 -4.17 5.52
CA LEU A 17 6.91 -3.62 5.15
C LEU A 17 5.78 -4.58 5.54
N THR A 18 5.91 -5.87 5.25
CA THR A 18 4.88 -6.86 5.56
C THR A 18 4.70 -7.11 7.06
N SER A 19 5.75 -6.93 7.87
CA SER A 19 5.66 -7.02 9.34
C SER A 19 4.71 -6.01 9.98
N ARG A 20 4.35 -4.95 9.22
CA ARG A 20 3.48 -3.86 9.66
C ARG A 20 2.03 -4.08 9.28
N LEU A 21 1.71 -5.14 8.56
CA LEU A 21 0.38 -5.33 8.00
C LEU A 21 -0.57 -5.94 9.01
N THR A 22 -1.81 -5.44 9.00
CA THR A 22 -2.94 -6.07 9.68
C THR A 22 -3.77 -6.84 8.68
N THR A 23 -4.61 -7.76 9.18
CA THR A 23 -5.53 -8.55 8.37
C THR A 23 -6.98 -8.21 8.72
N THR A 24 -7.91 -8.60 7.85
CA THR A 24 -9.36 -8.48 8.05
C THR A 24 -10.03 -9.81 7.67
N PRO A 25 -11.29 -10.06 8.08
CA PRO A 25 -12.02 -11.28 7.70
C PRO A 25 -12.18 -11.50 6.19
N ALA A 26 -12.05 -10.43 5.38
CA ALA A 26 -12.10 -10.52 3.93
C ALA A 26 -10.84 -11.19 3.36
N VAL A 27 -9.68 -11.06 4.01
CA VAL A 27 -8.39 -11.61 3.58
C VAL A 27 -8.31 -13.09 3.96
N ARG A 28 -8.32 -13.98 2.96
CA ARG A 28 -8.16 -15.43 3.14
C ARG A 28 -6.69 -15.87 3.06
N LEU A 29 -5.91 -15.20 2.21
CA LEU A 29 -4.47 -15.36 2.08
C LEU A 29 -3.87 -13.97 1.86
N GLY A 30 -2.97 -13.56 2.76
CA GLY A 30 -2.24 -12.29 2.67
C GLY A 30 -0.86 -12.46 2.05
N PRO A 31 0.07 -11.49 2.26
CA PRO A 31 1.42 -11.56 1.72
C PRO A 31 2.22 -12.77 2.24
N GLY A 32 3.11 -13.28 1.38
CA GLY A 32 3.96 -14.44 1.69
C GLY A 32 3.85 -15.59 0.68
N ASP A 33 2.94 -15.45 -0.29
CA ASP A 33 2.72 -16.36 -1.41
C ASP A 33 2.68 -15.56 -2.73
N ASP A 34 2.52 -16.23 -3.86
CA ASP A 34 2.53 -15.62 -5.20
C ASP A 34 1.34 -14.67 -5.45
N ALA A 35 0.23 -14.86 -4.71
CA ALA A 35 -0.96 -14.02 -4.82
C ALA A 35 -1.78 -14.00 -3.52
N ALA A 36 -2.49 -12.89 -3.32
CA ALA A 36 -3.48 -12.77 -2.25
C ALA A 36 -4.82 -13.43 -2.64
N VAL A 37 -5.55 -13.93 -1.65
CA VAL A 37 -6.93 -14.41 -1.81
C VAL A 37 -7.84 -13.56 -0.95
N VAL A 38 -8.78 -12.86 -1.60
CA VAL A 38 -9.75 -11.95 -0.96
C VAL A 38 -11.16 -12.48 -1.20
N SER A 39 -12.01 -12.39 -0.19
CA SER A 39 -13.41 -12.81 -0.26
C SER A 39 -14.23 -11.85 -1.12
N ALA A 40 -15.10 -12.40 -1.97
CA ALA A 40 -16.15 -11.68 -2.67
C ALA A 40 -17.44 -12.52 -2.56
N PRO A 41 -18.20 -12.41 -1.44
CA PRO A 41 -19.29 -13.33 -1.13
C PRO A 41 -20.38 -13.38 -2.20
N ASP A 42 -20.68 -12.24 -2.80
CA ASP A 42 -21.65 -12.05 -3.88
C ASP A 42 -21.04 -12.25 -5.29
N ARG A 43 -19.75 -12.58 -5.36
CA ARG A 43 -18.91 -12.79 -6.55
C ARG A 43 -18.60 -11.54 -7.38
N ARG A 44 -19.00 -10.36 -6.94
CA ARG A 44 -18.66 -9.11 -7.62
C ARG A 44 -17.43 -8.51 -6.94
N VAL A 45 -16.58 -7.92 -7.77
CA VAL A 45 -15.39 -7.19 -7.30
C VAL A 45 -15.42 -5.83 -7.96
N VAL A 46 -15.29 -4.78 -7.16
CA VAL A 46 -15.01 -3.43 -7.63
C VAL A 46 -13.52 -3.19 -7.47
N ALA A 47 -12.88 -2.64 -8.50
CA ALA A 47 -11.46 -2.35 -8.49
C ALA A 47 -11.19 -0.94 -9.04
N SER A 48 -10.28 -0.22 -8.39
CA SER A 48 -9.73 1.06 -8.87
C SER A 48 -8.21 1.05 -8.68
N THR A 49 -7.49 1.87 -9.45
CA THR A 49 -6.06 2.07 -9.25
C THR A 49 -5.66 3.50 -9.53
N ASP A 50 -4.87 4.07 -8.61
CA ASP A 50 -4.25 5.37 -8.75
C ASP A 50 -2.76 5.32 -8.45
N ILE A 51 -2.04 6.28 -9.02
CA ILE A 51 -0.60 6.42 -8.88
C ILE A 51 -0.25 7.79 -8.30
N LEU A 52 0.57 7.80 -7.25
CA LEU A 52 1.23 8.99 -6.74
C LEU A 52 2.71 8.96 -7.14
N LEU A 53 3.18 10.07 -7.70
CA LEU A 53 4.55 10.24 -8.19
C LEU A 53 5.17 11.44 -7.48
N GLU A 54 6.35 11.24 -6.88
CA GLU A 54 7.10 12.33 -6.27
C GLU A 54 7.37 13.45 -7.28
N GLY A 55 7.21 14.71 -6.85
CA GLY A 55 7.38 15.89 -7.69
C GLY A 55 6.15 16.23 -8.55
N ARG A 56 5.14 15.35 -8.60
CA ARG A 56 3.86 15.60 -9.28
C ARG A 56 2.67 15.61 -8.32
N HIS A 57 2.53 14.53 -7.55
CA HIS A 57 1.37 14.31 -6.67
C HIS A 57 1.67 14.61 -5.20
N PHE A 58 2.94 14.54 -4.82
CA PHE A 58 3.45 14.93 -3.50
C PHE A 58 4.91 15.37 -3.61
N ARG A 59 5.42 16.01 -2.57
CA ARG A 59 6.86 16.26 -2.39
C ARG A 59 7.26 15.99 -0.94
N ARG A 60 8.48 15.47 -0.74
CA ARG A 60 8.99 15.09 0.59
C ARG A 60 9.30 16.28 1.50
N ASP A 61 9.37 17.49 0.97
CA ASP A 61 9.50 18.73 1.74
C ASP A 61 8.16 19.30 2.21
N TRP A 62 7.04 18.77 1.72
CA TRP A 62 5.69 19.21 2.09
C TRP A 62 4.92 18.20 2.93
N SER A 63 5.21 16.91 2.75
CA SER A 63 4.47 15.81 3.33
C SER A 63 5.41 14.77 3.89
N THR A 64 5.10 14.27 5.08
CA THR A 64 5.80 13.11 5.62
C THR A 64 5.43 11.87 4.82
N ALA A 65 6.25 10.82 4.90
CA ALA A 65 5.91 9.53 4.29
C ALA A 65 4.57 8.99 4.82
N TYR A 66 4.31 9.16 6.12
CA TYR A 66 3.05 8.78 6.75
C TYR A 66 1.85 9.48 6.10
N ASP A 67 1.92 10.81 5.92
CA ASP A 67 0.84 11.59 5.29
C ASP A 67 0.60 11.15 3.84
N VAL A 68 1.67 10.87 3.09
CA VAL A 68 1.57 10.33 1.74
C VAL A 68 0.88 8.97 1.75
N GLY A 69 1.20 8.12 2.72
CA GLY A 69 0.60 6.80 2.88
C GLY A 69 -0.89 6.86 3.20
N ARG A 70 -1.29 7.71 4.16
CA ARG A 70 -2.69 8.01 4.48
C ARG A 70 -3.45 8.44 3.23
N LYS A 71 -2.93 9.46 2.53
CA LYS A 71 -3.56 9.99 1.31
C LYS A 71 -3.70 8.93 0.21
N ALA A 72 -2.64 8.14 -0.04
CA ALA A 72 -2.62 7.13 -1.09
C ALA A 72 -3.70 6.07 -0.88
N ALA A 73 -3.85 5.58 0.35
CA ALA A 73 -4.90 4.64 0.70
C ALA A 73 -6.29 5.31 0.65
N ALA A 74 -6.45 6.49 1.25
CA ALA A 74 -7.74 7.16 1.37
C ALA A 74 -8.39 7.42 0.02
N GLN A 75 -7.63 7.95 -0.96
CA GLN A 75 -8.17 8.27 -2.27
C GLN A 75 -8.64 7.01 -3.02
N ASN A 76 -7.87 5.91 -2.97
CA ASN A 76 -8.22 4.67 -3.65
C ASN A 76 -9.42 3.97 -2.98
N LEU A 77 -9.48 3.99 -1.65
CA LEU A 77 -10.60 3.43 -0.89
C LEU A 77 -11.88 4.25 -1.11
N ALA A 78 -11.76 5.57 -1.31
CA ALA A 78 -12.88 6.44 -1.60
C ALA A 78 -13.52 6.13 -2.96
N ASP A 79 -12.75 5.77 -3.99
CA ASP A 79 -13.30 5.33 -5.28
C ASP A 79 -14.19 4.09 -5.14
N ILE A 80 -13.74 3.11 -4.35
CA ILE A 80 -14.53 1.90 -4.06
C ILE A 80 -15.83 2.27 -3.36
N ALA A 81 -15.75 3.10 -2.31
CA ALA A 81 -16.92 3.58 -1.58
C ALA A 81 -17.88 4.39 -2.48
N ALA A 82 -17.36 5.19 -3.41
CA ALA A 82 -18.17 5.98 -4.35
C ALA A 82 -18.98 5.11 -5.32
N MET A 83 -18.53 3.88 -5.58
CA MET A 83 -19.27 2.89 -6.37
C MET A 83 -20.31 2.12 -5.54
N GLY A 84 -20.47 2.43 -4.26
CA GLY A 84 -21.37 1.75 -3.34
C GLY A 84 -20.84 0.40 -2.82
N ALA A 85 -19.57 0.10 -3.07
CA ALA A 85 -18.90 -1.10 -2.59
C ALA A 85 -18.26 -0.88 -1.22
N VAL A 86 -18.09 -1.96 -0.45
CA VAL A 86 -17.31 -1.94 0.79
C VAL A 86 -15.85 -2.21 0.45
N PRO A 87 -14.90 -1.33 0.83
CA PRO A 87 -13.49 -1.58 0.61
C PRO A 87 -12.98 -2.77 1.42
N THR A 88 -12.24 -3.68 0.79
CA THR A 88 -11.78 -4.93 1.43
C THR A 88 -10.27 -5.08 1.43
N ALA A 89 -9.58 -4.67 0.36
CA ALA A 89 -8.16 -4.92 0.22
C ALA A 89 -7.45 -3.87 -0.65
N LEU A 90 -6.16 -3.68 -0.39
CA LEU A 90 -5.24 -2.91 -1.22
C LEU A 90 -4.05 -3.77 -1.69
N LEU A 91 -3.56 -3.52 -2.90
CA LEU A 91 -2.26 -3.96 -3.39
C LEU A 91 -1.36 -2.74 -3.58
N LEU A 92 -0.08 -2.84 -3.17
CA LEU A 92 0.89 -1.75 -3.27
C LEU A 92 1.97 -2.05 -4.31
N GLY A 93 2.06 -1.28 -5.38
CA GLY A 93 3.26 -1.16 -6.20
C GLY A 93 4.12 0.00 -5.71
N LEU A 94 5.34 -0.29 -5.24
CA LEU A 94 6.24 0.71 -4.69
C LEU A 94 7.55 0.76 -5.48
N VAL A 95 7.85 1.90 -6.07
CA VAL A 95 9.17 2.20 -6.64
C VAL A 95 9.91 3.14 -5.71
N VAL A 96 11.12 2.79 -5.31
CA VAL A 96 11.95 3.60 -4.40
C VAL A 96 13.43 3.64 -4.80
N PRO A 97 14.11 4.79 -4.60
CA PRO A 97 15.56 4.88 -4.76
C PRO A 97 16.32 4.03 -3.75
N ALA A 98 17.53 3.65 -4.12
CA ALA A 98 18.42 2.80 -3.33
C ALA A 98 18.86 3.45 -2.02
N GLU A 99 19.22 4.72 -2.14
CA GLU A 99 19.77 5.59 -1.12
C GLU A 99 18.69 6.12 -0.19
N LEU A 100 17.41 5.87 -0.49
CA LEU A 100 16.31 6.27 0.36
C LEU A 100 16.46 5.59 1.74
N PRO A 101 16.39 6.35 2.85
CA PRO A 101 16.38 5.76 4.18
C PRO A 101 15.21 4.80 4.34
N VAL A 102 15.44 3.62 4.92
CA VAL A 102 14.39 2.60 5.16
C VAL A 102 13.23 3.17 5.97
N THR A 103 13.47 4.18 6.80
CA THR A 103 12.42 4.85 7.58
C THR A 103 11.29 5.41 6.71
N TRP A 104 11.61 5.87 5.49
CA TRP A 104 10.62 6.47 4.60
C TRP A 104 9.55 5.46 4.13
N PRO A 105 9.88 4.34 3.46
CA PRO A 105 8.87 3.37 3.06
C PRO A 105 8.17 2.71 4.25
N THR A 106 8.82 2.64 5.43
CA THR A 106 8.15 2.13 6.64
C THR A 106 7.09 3.06 7.19
N GLU A 107 7.35 4.38 7.20
CA GLU A 107 6.37 5.39 7.62
C GLU A 107 5.23 5.48 6.60
N LEU A 108 5.52 5.35 5.31
CA LEU A 108 4.51 5.23 4.25
C LEU A 108 3.57 4.05 4.55
N MET A 109 4.14 2.88 4.84
CA MET A 109 3.38 1.66 5.15
C MET A 109 2.55 1.82 6.43
N ASP A 110 3.05 2.55 7.43
CA ASP A 110 2.29 2.89 8.64
C ASP A 110 1.06 3.74 8.30
N GLY A 111 1.22 4.77 7.47
CA GLY A 111 0.11 5.60 7.01
C GLY A 111 -0.93 4.80 6.23
N ILE A 112 -0.49 3.96 5.29
CA ILE A 112 -1.39 3.09 4.52
C ILE A 112 -2.14 2.12 5.43
N ARG A 113 -1.45 1.44 6.36
CA ARG A 113 -2.07 0.51 7.31
C ARG A 113 -3.15 1.22 8.12
N ASP A 114 -2.83 2.36 8.71
CA ASP A 114 -3.76 3.05 9.59
C ASP A 114 -5.00 3.54 8.83
N GLU A 115 -4.86 3.91 7.55
CA GLU A 115 -6.01 4.29 6.71
C GLU A 115 -6.86 3.07 6.35
N CYS A 116 -6.22 1.95 6.02
CA CYS A 116 -6.92 0.68 5.82
C CYS A 116 -7.75 0.30 7.05
N GLN A 117 -7.21 0.47 8.26
CA GLN A 117 -7.94 0.19 9.51
C GLN A 117 -9.19 1.05 9.68
N VAL A 118 -9.14 2.33 9.29
CA VAL A 118 -10.31 3.22 9.31
C VAL A 118 -11.39 2.74 8.34
N ALA A 119 -10.99 2.27 7.16
CA ALA A 119 -11.91 1.81 6.12
C ALA A 119 -12.36 0.35 6.26
N GLY A 120 -11.78 -0.42 7.20
CA GLY A 120 -12.04 -1.86 7.33
C GLY A 120 -11.34 -2.75 6.26
N ALA A 121 -10.32 -2.22 5.60
CA ALA A 121 -9.52 -2.91 4.58
C ALA A 121 -8.15 -3.36 5.12
N ALA A 122 -7.36 -4.06 4.29
CA ALA A 122 -5.97 -4.38 4.56
C ALA A 122 -5.12 -4.34 3.29
N VAL A 123 -3.81 -4.10 3.42
CA VAL A 123 -2.88 -4.36 2.32
C VAL A 123 -2.61 -5.86 2.27
N VAL A 124 -2.87 -6.48 1.13
CA VAL A 124 -2.84 -7.94 0.97
C VAL A 124 -1.68 -8.43 0.11
N GLY A 125 -0.94 -7.53 -0.52
CA GLY A 125 0.18 -7.87 -1.39
C GLY A 125 0.68 -6.65 -2.14
N GLY A 126 1.52 -6.89 -3.13
CA GLY A 126 2.15 -5.82 -3.88
C GLY A 126 3.47 -6.23 -4.51
N ASP A 127 4.19 -5.22 -4.98
CA ASP A 127 5.51 -5.33 -5.56
C ASP A 127 6.38 -4.17 -5.09
N VAL A 128 7.69 -4.41 -4.94
CA VAL A 128 8.65 -3.39 -4.53
C VAL A 128 9.85 -3.44 -5.46
N VAL A 129 10.07 -2.35 -6.18
CA VAL A 129 11.10 -2.26 -7.21
C VAL A 129 12.02 -1.08 -6.93
N ARG A 130 13.31 -1.23 -7.24
CA ARG A 130 14.24 -0.10 -7.24
C ARG A 130 13.98 0.80 -8.44
N GLY A 131 13.94 2.11 -8.23
CA GLY A 131 13.93 3.10 -9.32
C GLY A 131 14.22 4.51 -8.84
N ASP A 132 14.41 5.43 -9.79
CA ASP A 132 14.96 6.76 -9.49
C ASP A 132 13.94 7.73 -8.86
N THR A 133 12.65 7.51 -9.08
CA THR A 133 11.58 8.38 -8.57
C THR A 133 10.61 7.60 -7.71
N ILE A 134 10.32 8.12 -6.51
CA ILE A 134 9.37 7.47 -5.62
C ILE A 134 7.99 7.45 -6.28
N THR A 135 7.47 6.25 -6.48
CA THR A 135 6.16 5.99 -7.09
C THR A 135 5.38 5.06 -6.19
N VAL A 136 4.15 5.45 -5.87
CA VAL A 136 3.21 4.67 -5.06
C VAL A 136 1.99 4.40 -5.94
N ALA A 137 1.88 3.19 -6.45
CA ALA A 137 0.70 2.70 -7.15
C ALA A 137 -0.13 1.87 -6.18
N ILE A 138 -1.41 2.20 -6.01
CA ILE A 138 -2.32 1.41 -5.19
C ILE A 138 -3.39 0.85 -6.12
N THR A 139 -3.71 -0.42 -5.94
CA THR A 139 -4.95 -1.00 -6.45
C THR A 139 -5.86 -1.27 -5.27
N ALA A 140 -7.05 -0.67 -5.25
CA ALA A 140 -8.08 -0.98 -4.26
C ALA A 140 -9.07 -1.99 -4.80
N LEU A 141 -9.55 -2.86 -3.91
CA LEU A 141 -10.58 -3.85 -4.14
C LEU A 141 -11.73 -3.64 -3.15
N GLY A 142 -12.96 -3.92 -3.60
CA GLY A 142 -14.15 -3.94 -2.76
C GLY A 142 -15.18 -4.98 -3.19
N ASP A 143 -16.09 -5.28 -2.27
CA ASP A 143 -17.25 -6.16 -2.47
C ASP A 143 -18.57 -5.37 -2.49
N LEU A 144 -19.65 -5.99 -3.01
CA LEU A 144 -20.96 -5.38 -3.24
C LEU A 144 -22.12 -6.18 -2.60
#